data_AF-A0A970I1I9-F1
#
_entry.id   AF-A0A970I1I9-F1
#
_cell.length_a   1.000
_cell.length_b   1.000
_cell.length_c   1.000
_cell.angle_alpha   90.00
_cell.angle_beta   90.00
_cell.angle_gamma   90.00
#
_symmetry.space_group_name_H-M   'P 1'
#
loop_
_entity.id
_entity.type
_entity.pdbx_description
1 polymer ?
#
loop_
_entity_poly.entity_id
_entity_poly.type
_entity_poly.pdbx_seq_one_letter_code
_entity_poly.pdbx_strand_id
1 'polypeptide(L)'
;PPLGDKDIQNLKIQAKELLALTKGLRLMGQRFTLDSWLFSEIVSPYSGEYNGPELPLPTEEKPFTFYWDDGYQEFRNNRPFTWVKTDIAACPPPAAREVRGFPRGLDLMAILGWERAWEILESAGDTQYNDFEKTFRQLKSYFDSMNKEDWFDNLYLNWLYVLKALRGEFGEGYPTFMQTRAWQDKELNTALASWAQLRHDTILYVKQSYTLAERGGFFQPPVVGYVEPVVEFYNRLLNLTNMTLAGFRKLIPPQELENFRIESGLSQFAEILERLLDISRKELENEPLDESDYNFIENFGNISGNLIGIIAGGDVNPDSLKSVMIADVHTEGNSKKVLEEGTGFIKTALVAYKLPQGHIVLGMGPVFSYYEFKQPMDDRLTDEAWREMLESGFK
;
A
#
# COMPACT_ATOMS: atom_id res chain seq x y z
N PRO A 1 -9.05 -36.78 8.90
CA PRO A 1 -7.95 -37.24 8.02
C PRO A 1 -7.47 -36.09 7.12
N PRO A 2 -6.22 -36.11 6.62
CA PRO A 2 -5.82 -35.21 5.54
C PRO A 2 -6.66 -35.50 4.29
N LEU A 3 -6.90 -34.47 3.48
CA LEU A 3 -7.58 -34.61 2.19
C LEU A 3 -6.67 -35.33 1.20
N GLY A 4 -7.22 -36.23 0.37
CA GLY A 4 -6.44 -36.81 -0.73
C GLY A 4 -6.16 -35.78 -1.81
N ASP A 5 -5.13 -35.98 -2.63
CA ASP A 5 -4.79 -35.07 -3.75
C ASP A 5 -6.02 -34.78 -4.63
N LYS A 6 -6.83 -35.81 -4.89
CA LYS A 6 -8.08 -35.70 -5.65
C LYS A 6 -9.07 -34.72 -5.01
N ASP A 7 -9.19 -34.74 -3.69
CA ASP A 7 -10.13 -33.87 -2.97
C ASP A 7 -9.60 -32.43 -2.90
N ILE A 8 -8.28 -32.25 -2.77
CA ILE A 8 -7.62 -30.96 -2.90
C ILE A 8 -7.81 -30.39 -4.33
N GLN A 9 -7.70 -31.20 -5.37
CA GLN A 9 -7.99 -30.76 -6.75
C GLN A 9 -9.48 -30.45 -6.94
N ASN A 10 -10.40 -31.23 -6.36
CA ASN A 10 -11.83 -30.93 -6.40
C ASN A 10 -12.12 -29.56 -5.74
N LEU A 11 -11.50 -29.24 -4.60
CA LEU A 11 -11.62 -27.92 -3.97
C LEU A 11 -11.02 -26.81 -4.82
N LYS A 12 -9.86 -27.03 -5.47
CA LYS A 12 -9.24 -26.07 -6.40
C LYS A 12 -10.12 -25.82 -7.64
N ILE A 13 -10.88 -26.82 -8.11
CA ILE A 13 -11.88 -26.66 -9.19
C ILE A 13 -13.11 -25.89 -8.67
N GLN A 14 -13.70 -26.33 -7.56
CA GLN A 14 -14.89 -25.70 -6.96
C GLN A 14 -14.66 -24.22 -6.62
N ALA A 15 -13.48 -23.87 -6.12
CA ALA A 15 -13.09 -22.48 -5.87
C ALA A 15 -13.09 -21.64 -7.16
N LYS A 16 -12.61 -22.20 -8.29
CA LYS A 16 -12.63 -21.50 -9.59
C LYS A 16 -14.03 -21.41 -10.20
N GLU A 17 -14.89 -22.40 -9.96
CA GLU A 17 -16.32 -22.33 -10.32
C GLU A 17 -17.04 -21.23 -9.52
N LEU A 18 -16.86 -21.17 -8.20
CA LEU A 18 -17.43 -20.11 -7.35
C LEU A 18 -16.87 -18.72 -7.71
N LEU A 19 -15.57 -18.60 -7.98
CA LEU A 19 -14.93 -17.36 -8.44
C LEU A 19 -15.41 -16.93 -9.84
N ALA A 20 -15.90 -17.87 -10.67
CA ALA A 20 -16.54 -17.58 -11.95
C ALA A 20 -18.01 -17.19 -11.81
N LEU A 21 -18.80 -17.94 -11.02
CA LEU A 21 -20.22 -17.67 -10.79
C LEU A 21 -20.45 -16.30 -10.11
N THR A 22 -19.61 -15.95 -9.14
CA THR A 22 -19.64 -14.64 -8.47
C THR A 22 -19.25 -13.47 -9.37
N LYS A 23 -18.80 -13.67 -10.63
CA LYS A 23 -18.55 -12.56 -11.56
C LYS A 23 -19.82 -11.78 -11.90
N GLY A 24 -20.98 -12.43 -11.95
CA GLY A 24 -22.25 -11.78 -12.26
C GLY A 24 -22.75 -10.81 -11.18
N LEU A 25 -22.42 -11.07 -9.91
CA LEU A 25 -22.86 -10.25 -8.78
C LEU A 25 -22.07 -8.92 -8.65
N ARG A 26 -20.92 -8.82 -9.31
CA ARG A 26 -20.00 -7.67 -9.25
C ARG A 26 -20.51 -6.41 -9.96
N LEU A 27 -21.66 -6.49 -10.64
CA LEU A 27 -22.35 -5.32 -11.20
C LEU A 27 -22.85 -4.36 -10.09
N MET A 28 -23.05 -4.87 -8.85
CA MET A 28 -23.44 -4.10 -7.68
C MET A 28 -22.22 -3.70 -6.82
N GLY A 29 -21.29 -2.93 -7.39
CA GLY A 29 -20.32 -2.11 -6.63
C GLY A 29 -18.97 -2.72 -6.26
N GLN A 30 -18.74 -4.04 -6.38
CA GLN A 30 -17.42 -4.65 -6.11
C GLN A 30 -16.57 -4.78 -7.38
N ARG A 31 -15.57 -3.91 -7.55
CA ARG A 31 -14.57 -4.03 -8.63
C ARG A 31 -13.62 -5.21 -8.36
N PHE A 32 -13.27 -5.94 -9.43
CA PHE A 32 -12.23 -6.95 -9.39
C PHE A 32 -10.87 -6.29 -9.62
N THR A 33 -9.96 -6.37 -8.65
CA THR A 33 -8.61 -5.82 -8.72
C THR A 33 -7.56 -6.93 -8.83
N LEU A 34 -6.39 -6.63 -9.41
CA LEU A 34 -5.35 -7.61 -9.68
C LEU A 34 -4.74 -8.22 -8.40
N ASP A 35 -4.64 -7.42 -7.34
CA ASP A 35 -4.22 -7.85 -6.01
C ASP A 35 -5.30 -8.68 -5.29
N SER A 36 -6.60 -8.39 -5.47
CA SER A 36 -7.68 -9.23 -4.95
C SER A 36 -7.68 -10.62 -5.61
N TRP A 37 -7.34 -10.69 -6.90
CA TRP A 37 -7.10 -11.97 -7.58
C TRP A 37 -5.87 -12.69 -7.01
N LEU A 38 -4.74 -11.99 -6.90
CA LEU A 38 -3.51 -12.52 -6.32
C LEU A 38 -3.78 -13.13 -4.93
N PHE A 39 -4.42 -12.36 -4.04
CA PHE A 39 -4.80 -12.80 -2.70
C PHE A 39 -5.67 -14.06 -2.71
N SER A 40 -6.55 -14.24 -3.71
CA SER A 40 -7.37 -15.45 -3.85
C SER A 40 -6.60 -16.69 -4.36
N GLU A 41 -5.46 -16.53 -5.05
CA GLU A 41 -4.65 -17.65 -5.54
C GLU A 41 -3.46 -17.99 -4.61
N ILE A 42 -3.11 -17.18 -3.60
CA ILE A 42 -2.02 -17.48 -2.63
C ILE A 42 -2.48 -18.08 -1.29
N VAL A 43 -3.79 -18.05 -1.00
CA VAL A 43 -4.39 -18.67 0.20
C VAL A 43 -4.85 -20.11 -0.05
N SER A 44 -5.38 -20.77 0.97
CA SER A 44 -6.05 -22.07 0.88
C SER A 44 -7.18 -22.05 -0.17
N PRO A 45 -7.30 -23.05 -1.06
CA PRO A 45 -6.57 -24.33 -1.09
C PRO A 45 -5.24 -24.30 -1.87
N TYR A 46 -4.81 -23.17 -2.42
CA TYR A 46 -3.66 -23.06 -3.34
C TYR A 46 -2.29 -22.92 -2.65
N SER A 47 -2.26 -22.49 -1.38
CA SER A 47 -1.06 -22.49 -0.54
C SER A 47 -0.55 -23.88 -0.16
N GLY A 48 -1.43 -24.89 -0.18
CA GLY A 48 -1.21 -26.15 0.53
C GLY A 48 -1.30 -25.98 2.05
N GLU A 49 -0.85 -27.01 2.78
CA GLU A 49 -0.84 -27.05 4.25
C GLU A 49 0.47 -26.50 4.82
N TYR A 50 0.42 -26.01 6.06
CA TYR A 50 1.59 -25.48 6.79
C TYR A 50 2.65 -26.58 6.98
N ASN A 51 3.91 -26.24 6.74
CA ASN A 51 5.05 -27.16 6.90
C ASN A 51 6.22 -26.56 7.69
N GLY A 52 6.03 -25.37 8.25
CA GLY A 52 7.04 -24.70 9.06
C GLY A 52 7.32 -25.44 10.39
N PRO A 53 8.56 -25.40 10.89
CA PRO A 53 8.86 -25.86 12.24
C PRO A 53 8.15 -25.01 13.30
N GLU A 54 7.94 -25.56 14.50
CA GLU A 54 7.36 -24.85 15.66
C GLU A 54 8.37 -23.86 16.28
N LEU A 55 8.75 -22.85 15.49
CA LEU A 55 9.58 -21.73 15.93
C LEU A 55 8.79 -20.80 16.85
N PRO A 56 9.42 -20.14 17.84
CA PRO A 56 8.81 -19.02 18.54
C PRO A 56 8.56 -17.87 17.56
N LEU A 57 7.28 -17.59 17.30
CA LEU A 57 6.78 -16.51 16.46
C LEU A 57 5.63 -15.83 17.23
N PRO A 58 5.74 -14.56 17.65
CA PRO A 58 6.80 -13.60 17.32
C PRO A 58 8.15 -13.89 18.00
N THR A 59 9.21 -13.32 17.44
CA THR A 59 10.53 -13.20 18.06
C THR A 59 10.52 -12.10 19.15
N GLU A 60 11.64 -11.87 19.83
CA GLU A 60 11.80 -10.71 20.73
C GLU A 60 11.82 -9.35 19.98
N GLU A 61 11.98 -9.38 18.65
CA GLU A 61 11.94 -8.20 17.80
C GLU A 61 10.49 -7.81 17.44
N LYS A 62 10.21 -6.51 17.31
CA LYS A 62 8.88 -6.06 16.88
C LYS A 62 8.67 -6.37 15.39
N PRO A 63 7.60 -7.08 15.00
CA PRO A 63 7.28 -7.34 13.61
C PRO A 63 6.88 -6.05 12.86
N PHE A 64 7.09 -6.04 11.54
CA PHE A 64 7.11 -4.84 10.70
C PHE A 64 5.80 -4.02 10.61
N THR A 65 4.63 -4.64 10.78
CA THR A 65 3.31 -4.09 10.34
C THR A 65 2.14 -4.37 11.30
N PHE A 66 2.41 -5.01 12.43
CA PHE A 66 1.58 -6.15 12.86
C PHE A 66 0.94 -5.97 14.25
N TYR A 67 -0.24 -6.59 14.47
CA TYR A 67 -0.89 -6.76 15.78
C TYR A 67 -1.54 -8.15 15.93
N TRP A 68 -1.45 -8.77 17.14
CA TRP A 68 -1.90 -10.15 17.40
C TRP A 68 -3.21 -10.24 18.20
N ASP A 69 -4.34 -10.47 17.52
CA ASP A 69 -5.46 -11.23 18.11
C ASP A 69 -5.85 -12.42 17.22
N ASP A 70 -5.38 -13.61 17.60
CA ASP A 70 -5.83 -14.88 17.02
C ASP A 70 -6.76 -15.63 17.98
N GLY A 71 -7.77 -16.29 17.43
CA GLY A 71 -8.72 -17.10 18.21
C GLY A 71 -8.05 -18.27 18.92
N TYR A 72 -6.91 -18.75 18.41
CA TYR A 72 -6.15 -19.85 18.96
C TYR A 72 -5.08 -19.36 19.94
N GLN A 73 -5.44 -19.25 21.22
CA GLN A 73 -4.55 -18.73 22.28
C GLN A 73 -3.29 -19.58 22.47
N GLU A 74 -3.35 -20.87 22.15
CA GLU A 74 -2.24 -21.82 22.27
C GLU A 74 -1.19 -21.72 21.14
N PHE A 75 -1.55 -21.15 19.97
CA PHE A 75 -0.65 -21.06 18.81
C PHE A 75 -0.12 -19.63 18.55
N ARG A 76 -0.52 -18.64 19.36
CA ARG A 76 -0.09 -17.22 19.24
C ARG A 76 1.42 -16.99 19.27
N ASN A 77 2.16 -17.96 19.80
CA ASN A 77 3.60 -17.91 20.01
C ASN A 77 4.37 -18.86 19.08
N ASN A 78 3.73 -19.59 18.15
CA ASN A 78 4.42 -20.54 17.27
C ASN A 78 3.81 -20.75 15.87
N ARG A 79 3.07 -19.76 15.34
CA ARG A 79 2.53 -19.76 13.97
C ARG A 79 2.65 -18.38 13.33
N PRO A 80 2.74 -18.28 12.00
CA PRO A 80 2.87 -17.01 11.30
C PRO A 80 1.52 -16.29 11.19
N PHE A 81 1.50 -14.99 10.87
CA PHE A 81 0.26 -14.20 10.78
C PHE A 81 -0.77 -14.82 9.82
N THR A 82 -0.31 -15.34 8.68
CA THR A 82 -1.19 -15.86 7.61
C THR A 82 -1.87 -17.19 7.93
N TRP A 83 -1.47 -17.84 9.03
CA TRP A 83 -1.95 -19.17 9.41
C TRP A 83 -3.37 -19.15 9.95
N VAL A 84 -4.13 -20.19 9.60
CA VAL A 84 -5.44 -20.52 10.15
C VAL A 84 -5.59 -22.04 10.26
N LYS A 85 -6.09 -22.51 11.40
CA LYS A 85 -6.63 -23.86 11.57
C LYS A 85 -8.07 -23.92 11.07
N THR A 86 -8.39 -24.89 10.23
CA THR A 86 -9.70 -25.01 9.55
C THR A 86 -10.33 -26.37 9.79
N ASP A 87 -11.56 -26.42 10.30
CA ASP A 87 -12.30 -27.67 10.57
C ASP A 87 -13.17 -28.07 9.38
N ILE A 88 -12.89 -29.25 8.79
CA ILE A 88 -13.67 -29.77 7.67
C ILE A 88 -14.95 -30.43 8.18
N ALA A 89 -16.06 -29.68 8.16
CA ALA A 89 -17.38 -30.13 8.57
C ALA A 89 -17.91 -31.40 7.84
N ALA A 90 -17.31 -31.76 6.69
CA ALA A 90 -17.64 -32.95 5.91
C ALA A 90 -16.81 -34.20 6.27
N CYS A 91 -15.95 -34.15 7.30
CA CYS A 91 -15.07 -35.26 7.68
C CYS A 91 -15.18 -35.62 9.17
N PRO A 92 -15.02 -36.90 9.54
CA PRO A 92 -15.09 -37.33 10.94
C PRO A 92 -13.93 -36.73 11.76
N PRO A 93 -14.18 -36.19 12.96
CA PRO A 93 -13.14 -35.59 13.80
C PRO A 93 -12.02 -36.57 14.20
N PRO A 94 -10.77 -36.10 14.36
CA PRO A 94 -10.29 -34.76 14.03
C PRO A 94 -10.04 -34.63 12.51
N ALA A 95 -10.61 -33.58 11.91
CA ALA A 95 -10.45 -33.24 10.50
C ALA A 95 -10.10 -31.75 10.32
N ALA A 96 -9.20 -31.27 11.19
CA ALA A 96 -8.60 -29.96 11.06
C ALA A 96 -7.46 -29.97 10.04
N ARG A 97 -7.27 -28.88 9.30
CA ARG A 97 -6.08 -28.61 8.48
C ARG A 97 -5.46 -27.27 8.87
N GLU A 98 -4.13 -27.24 8.97
CA GLU A 98 -3.34 -26.03 9.12
C GLU A 98 -3.04 -25.46 7.73
N VAL A 99 -3.59 -24.30 7.40
CA VAL A 99 -3.54 -23.72 6.05
C VAL A 99 -3.22 -22.23 6.10
N ARG A 100 -2.81 -21.67 4.95
CA ARG A 100 -2.72 -20.22 4.80
C ARG A 100 -4.12 -19.66 4.61
N GLY A 101 -4.69 -19.09 5.66
CA GLY A 101 -6.05 -18.51 5.63
C GLY A 101 -6.08 -17.05 5.18
N PHE A 102 -4.98 -16.31 5.38
CA PHE A 102 -4.89 -14.90 5.02
C PHE A 102 -3.74 -14.61 4.04
N PRO A 103 -3.88 -13.61 3.17
CA PRO A 103 -2.76 -12.94 2.51
C PRO A 103 -2.14 -11.90 3.47
N ARG A 104 -1.20 -11.12 2.96
CA ARG A 104 -0.61 -9.90 3.57
C ARG A 104 -0.40 -8.85 2.48
N GLY A 105 -0.43 -7.56 2.83
CA GLY A 105 0.01 -6.50 1.89
C GLY A 105 1.44 -6.73 1.36
N LEU A 106 2.29 -7.37 2.17
CA LEU A 106 3.63 -7.80 1.77
C LEU A 106 3.66 -8.80 0.60
N ASP A 107 2.63 -9.64 0.39
CA ASP A 107 2.61 -10.59 -0.74
C ASP A 107 2.57 -9.86 -2.08
N LEU A 108 1.75 -8.81 -2.15
CA LEU A 108 1.64 -7.94 -3.31
C LEU A 108 2.99 -7.26 -3.59
N MET A 109 3.63 -6.71 -2.56
CA MET A 109 4.93 -6.05 -2.70
C MET A 109 6.02 -7.06 -3.12
N ALA A 110 6.10 -8.23 -2.52
CA ALA A 110 7.06 -9.26 -2.90
C ALA A 110 6.88 -9.70 -4.38
N ILE A 111 5.64 -9.82 -4.87
CA ILE A 111 5.36 -10.13 -6.28
C ILE A 111 5.67 -8.95 -7.21
N LEU A 112 5.37 -7.72 -6.80
CA LEU A 112 5.82 -6.49 -7.48
C LEU A 112 7.36 -6.35 -7.49
N GLY A 113 8.09 -7.20 -6.77
CA GLY A 113 9.55 -7.30 -6.83
C GLY A 113 10.26 -6.53 -5.72
N TRP A 114 9.62 -6.36 -4.56
CA TRP A 114 10.26 -5.84 -3.36
C TRP A 114 10.92 -7.00 -2.59
N GLU A 115 12.23 -7.18 -2.73
CA GLU A 115 12.95 -8.28 -2.06
C GLU A 115 12.83 -8.18 -0.53
N ARG A 116 12.86 -6.96 0.01
CA ARG A 116 12.64 -6.68 1.43
C ARG A 116 11.30 -7.19 1.96
N ALA A 117 10.25 -7.19 1.13
CA ALA A 117 8.94 -7.74 1.52
C ALA A 117 8.98 -9.28 1.59
N TRP A 118 9.73 -9.93 0.69
CA TRP A 118 9.96 -11.39 0.75
C TRP A 118 10.76 -11.78 2.00
N GLU A 119 11.84 -11.06 2.33
CA GLU A 119 12.60 -11.30 3.57
C GLU A 119 11.71 -11.31 4.82
N ILE A 120 10.75 -10.38 4.89
CA ILE A 120 9.86 -10.21 6.04
C ILE A 120 8.80 -11.34 6.07
N LEU A 121 8.27 -11.76 4.92
CA LEU A 121 7.39 -12.94 4.83
C LEU A 121 8.11 -14.24 5.22
N GLU A 122 9.37 -14.39 4.80
CA GLU A 122 10.18 -15.58 5.06
C GLU A 122 10.59 -15.67 6.54
N SER A 123 11.11 -14.58 7.11
CA SER A 123 11.49 -14.51 8.53
C SER A 123 10.29 -14.54 9.49
N ALA A 124 9.11 -14.05 9.08
CA ALA A 124 7.86 -14.22 9.83
C ALA A 124 7.24 -15.62 9.69
N GLY A 125 7.80 -16.50 8.86
CA GLY A 125 7.31 -17.86 8.63
C GLY A 125 6.07 -17.97 7.71
N ASP A 126 5.63 -16.87 7.10
CA ASP A 126 4.47 -16.85 6.19
C ASP A 126 4.74 -17.61 4.86
N THR A 127 6.01 -17.85 4.50
CA THR A 127 6.34 -18.65 3.31
C THR A 127 6.16 -20.17 3.50
N GLN A 128 5.98 -20.64 4.74
CA GLN A 128 6.11 -22.05 5.12
C GLN A 128 4.83 -22.89 4.88
N TYR A 129 4.41 -22.99 3.61
CA TYR A 129 3.30 -23.86 3.18
C TYR A 129 3.64 -24.64 1.90
N ASN A 130 3.20 -25.89 1.81
CA ASN A 130 3.71 -26.88 0.84
C ASN A 130 3.56 -26.54 -0.66
N ASP A 131 2.50 -25.82 -1.08
CA ASP A 131 2.34 -25.35 -2.48
C ASP A 131 2.68 -23.84 -2.61
N PHE A 132 2.79 -23.07 -1.52
CA PHE A 132 2.82 -21.59 -1.56
C PHE A 132 3.94 -21.04 -2.43
N GLU A 133 5.19 -21.46 -2.21
CA GLU A 133 6.34 -20.93 -2.95
C GLU A 133 6.22 -21.18 -4.47
N LYS A 134 5.69 -22.35 -4.84
CA LYS A 134 5.42 -22.73 -6.24
C LYS A 134 4.32 -21.88 -6.86
N THR A 135 3.22 -21.66 -6.14
CA THR A 135 2.10 -20.81 -6.59
C THR A 135 2.54 -19.34 -6.69
N PHE A 136 3.28 -18.85 -5.69
CA PHE A 136 3.90 -17.52 -5.67
C PHE A 136 4.85 -17.32 -6.86
N ARG A 137 5.74 -18.28 -7.16
CA ARG A 137 6.64 -18.23 -8.34
C ARG A 137 5.86 -18.20 -9.66
N GLN A 138 4.74 -18.91 -9.78
CA GLN A 138 3.87 -18.86 -10.96
C GLN A 138 3.20 -17.49 -11.14
N LEU A 139 2.67 -16.93 -10.05
CA LEU A 139 2.08 -15.59 -10.03
C LEU A 139 3.12 -14.52 -10.33
N LYS A 140 4.28 -14.57 -9.69
CA LYS A 140 5.40 -13.66 -9.97
C LYS A 140 5.84 -13.73 -11.44
N SER A 141 5.94 -14.92 -12.02
CA SER A 141 6.25 -15.08 -13.45
C SER A 141 5.19 -14.48 -14.38
N TYR A 142 3.93 -14.37 -13.96
CA TYR A 142 2.90 -13.64 -14.71
C TYR A 142 3.08 -12.12 -14.56
N PHE A 143 3.22 -11.60 -13.35
CA PHE A 143 3.44 -10.17 -13.09
C PHE A 143 4.74 -9.63 -13.71
N ASP A 144 5.82 -10.42 -13.74
CA ASP A 144 7.08 -10.05 -14.39
C ASP A 144 7.02 -10.18 -15.94
N SER A 145 5.99 -10.83 -16.48
CA SER A 145 5.74 -10.90 -17.93
C SER A 145 4.89 -9.74 -18.48
N MET A 146 4.29 -8.93 -17.59
CA MET A 146 3.47 -7.78 -17.98
C MET A 146 4.32 -6.68 -18.63
N ASN A 147 3.95 -6.31 -19.85
CA ASN A 147 4.56 -5.21 -20.60
C ASN A 147 4.04 -3.84 -20.11
N LYS A 148 4.54 -2.73 -20.67
CA LYS A 148 4.15 -1.38 -20.21
C LYS A 148 2.69 -1.08 -20.52
N GLU A 149 2.21 -1.56 -21.66
CA GLU A 149 0.84 -1.41 -22.12
C GLU A 149 -0.14 -2.13 -21.18
N ASP A 150 0.21 -3.32 -20.67
CA ASP A 150 -0.56 -4.06 -19.65
C ASP A 150 -0.64 -3.29 -18.32
N TRP A 151 0.47 -2.66 -17.90
CA TRP A 151 0.50 -1.79 -16.72
C TRP A 151 -0.27 -0.47 -16.93
N PHE A 152 -0.50 -0.06 -18.17
CA PHE A 152 -1.15 1.19 -18.56
C PHE A 152 -2.63 1.04 -18.92
N ASP A 153 -3.15 -0.19 -19.01
CA ASP A 153 -4.54 -0.53 -19.35
C ASP A 153 -5.58 0.24 -18.51
N ASN A 154 -5.31 0.45 -17.21
CA ASN A 154 -6.20 1.17 -16.31
C ASN A 154 -5.46 1.86 -15.16
N LEU A 155 -6.13 2.83 -14.53
CA LEU A 155 -5.60 3.67 -13.46
C LEU A 155 -5.03 2.87 -12.28
N TYR A 156 -5.67 1.74 -11.93
CA TYR A 156 -5.28 0.93 -10.78
C TYR A 156 -3.94 0.20 -11.01
N LEU A 157 -3.79 -0.43 -12.18
CA LEU A 157 -2.52 -1.05 -12.58
C LEU A 157 -1.42 0.00 -12.74
N ASN A 158 -1.73 1.16 -13.28
CA ASN A 158 -0.74 2.22 -13.48
C ASN A 158 -0.30 2.83 -12.13
N TRP A 159 -1.20 2.94 -11.13
CA TRP A 159 -0.80 3.31 -9.77
C TRP A 159 0.12 2.27 -9.11
N LEU A 160 -0.20 0.97 -9.22
CA LEU A 160 0.72 -0.09 -8.76
C LEU A 160 2.07 -0.05 -9.49
N TYR A 161 2.08 0.32 -10.77
CA TYR A 161 3.29 0.53 -11.55
C TYR A 161 4.07 1.79 -11.12
N VAL A 162 3.41 2.87 -10.68
CA VAL A 162 4.06 4.01 -10.01
C VAL A 162 4.74 3.55 -8.72
N LEU A 163 4.02 2.83 -7.84
CA LEU A 163 4.58 2.32 -6.58
C LEU A 163 5.74 1.33 -6.79
N LYS A 164 5.73 0.56 -7.89
CA LYS A 164 6.84 -0.33 -8.30
C LYS A 164 8.16 0.42 -8.60
N ALA A 165 8.19 1.75 -8.64
CA ALA A 165 9.43 2.54 -8.72
C ALA A 165 10.09 2.80 -7.36
N LEU A 166 9.34 2.78 -6.25
CA LEU A 166 9.87 3.01 -4.90
C LEU A 166 10.75 1.84 -4.40
N ARG A 167 10.65 0.66 -5.03
CA ARG A 167 11.40 -0.56 -4.68
C ARG A 167 12.92 -0.50 -4.95
N GLY A 168 13.43 0.65 -5.38
CA GLY A 168 14.76 0.80 -5.97
C GLY A 168 15.88 0.33 -5.05
N GLU A 169 16.81 -0.45 -5.60
CA GLU A 169 18.12 -0.67 -4.98
C GLU A 169 18.93 0.63 -5.12
N PHE A 170 18.79 1.51 -4.13
CA PHE A 170 19.55 2.76 -4.03
C PHE A 170 21.02 2.45 -3.72
N GLY A 171 21.77 2.06 -4.75
CA GLY A 171 23.19 1.71 -4.65
C GLY A 171 24.13 2.90 -4.80
N GLU A 172 25.33 2.64 -5.35
CA GLU A 172 26.32 3.68 -5.65
C GLU A 172 25.71 4.78 -6.57
N GLY A 173 25.97 6.04 -6.23
CA GLY A 173 25.35 7.22 -6.86
C GLY A 173 24.18 7.81 -6.06
N TYR A 174 23.43 7.00 -5.29
CA TYR A 174 22.36 7.53 -4.43
C TYR A 174 22.87 8.07 -3.08
N PRO A 175 22.16 9.03 -2.46
CA PRO A 175 22.46 9.52 -1.11
C PRO A 175 22.62 8.40 -0.08
N THR A 176 23.62 8.49 0.79
CA THR A 176 23.99 7.42 1.75
C THR A 176 22.86 6.95 2.67
N PHE A 177 21.87 7.81 2.99
CA PHE A 177 20.71 7.39 3.80
C PHE A 177 19.77 6.46 3.01
N MET A 178 19.64 6.63 1.68
CA MET A 178 18.80 5.80 0.82
C MET A 178 19.33 4.37 0.69
N GLN A 179 20.65 4.21 0.81
CA GLN A 179 21.34 2.91 0.74
C GLN A 179 21.13 2.03 2.00
N THR A 180 20.29 2.46 2.96
CA THR A 180 20.09 1.76 4.24
C THR A 180 18.83 0.89 4.26
N ARG A 181 18.87 -0.22 5.01
CA ARG A 181 17.68 -1.08 5.21
C ARG A 181 16.51 -0.32 5.85
N ALA A 182 16.79 0.66 6.72
CA ALA A 182 15.78 1.53 7.32
C ALA A 182 15.06 2.41 6.27
N TRP A 183 15.75 2.78 5.19
CA TRP A 183 15.13 3.48 4.07
C TRP A 183 14.32 2.55 3.16
N GLN A 184 14.82 1.34 2.88
CA GLN A 184 14.03 0.30 2.21
C GLN A 184 12.74 -0.03 2.97
N ASP A 185 12.81 -0.07 4.31
CA ASP A 185 11.65 -0.24 5.20
C ASP A 185 10.70 0.98 5.16
N LYS A 186 11.20 2.22 5.06
CA LYS A 186 10.39 3.43 4.79
C LYS A 186 9.67 3.34 3.45
N GLU A 187 10.37 2.95 2.38
CA GLU A 187 9.76 2.88 1.05
C GLU A 187 8.69 1.81 0.97
N LEU A 188 8.97 0.63 1.56
CA LEU A 188 8.01 -0.45 1.64
C LEU A 188 6.78 -0.03 2.45
N ASN A 189 6.96 0.65 3.59
CA ASN A 189 5.84 1.20 4.36
C ASN A 189 5.04 2.26 3.58
N THR A 190 5.72 3.12 2.81
CA THR A 190 5.10 4.15 1.96
C THR A 190 4.27 3.53 0.82
N ALA A 191 4.79 2.48 0.18
CA ALA A 191 4.08 1.75 -0.87
C ALA A 191 2.87 0.97 -0.33
N LEU A 192 3.02 0.34 0.85
CA LEU A 192 1.92 -0.36 1.53
C LEU A 192 0.82 0.61 1.98
N ALA A 193 1.19 1.75 2.57
CA ALA A 193 0.26 2.81 2.92
C ALA A 193 -0.52 3.32 1.70
N SER A 194 0.17 3.62 0.60
CA SER A 194 -0.49 4.10 -0.63
C SER A 194 -1.38 3.04 -1.28
N TRP A 195 -1.03 1.75 -1.20
CA TRP A 195 -1.91 0.67 -1.62
C TRP A 195 -3.14 0.52 -0.70
N ALA A 196 -2.99 0.64 0.62
CA ALA A 196 -4.13 0.64 1.56
C ALA A 196 -5.10 1.81 1.27
N GLN A 197 -4.59 3.00 0.96
CA GLN A 197 -5.42 4.12 0.50
C GLN A 197 -6.10 3.83 -0.84
N LEU A 198 -5.39 3.26 -1.82
CA LEU A 198 -5.98 2.83 -3.10
C LEU A 198 -7.08 1.76 -2.91
N ARG A 199 -6.95 0.89 -1.90
CA ARG A 199 -7.99 -0.07 -1.50
C ARG A 199 -9.20 0.62 -0.90
N HIS A 200 -9.01 1.54 0.06
CA HIS A 200 -10.08 2.36 0.61
C HIS A 200 -10.84 3.11 -0.50
N ASP A 201 -10.12 3.85 -1.36
CA ASP A 201 -10.72 4.71 -2.39
C ASP A 201 -11.34 3.94 -3.58
N THR A 202 -11.17 2.62 -3.63
CA THR A 202 -11.89 1.73 -4.56
C THR A 202 -13.03 0.95 -3.90
N ILE A 203 -13.21 1.09 -2.58
CA ILE A 203 -14.41 0.76 -1.82
C ILE A 203 -15.33 2.01 -1.80
N LEU A 204 -16.65 1.84 -1.62
CA LEU A 204 -17.64 2.88 -1.98
C LEU A 204 -18.23 3.68 -0.80
N TYR A 205 -18.38 4.99 -1.05
CA TYR A 205 -19.19 6.01 -0.35
C TYR A 205 -18.58 6.80 0.83
N VAL A 206 -19.28 7.89 1.23
CA VAL A 206 -18.69 9.19 1.65
C VAL A 206 -19.15 9.67 3.04
N LYS A 207 -18.26 10.45 3.68
CA LYS A 207 -18.28 11.06 5.04
C LYS A 207 -19.30 12.19 5.28
N GLN A 208 -19.41 12.64 6.54
CA GLN A 208 -19.98 13.93 6.95
C GLN A 208 -19.05 14.72 7.92
N SER A 209 -19.46 15.91 8.38
CA SER A 209 -18.61 17.08 8.70
C SER A 209 -18.44 17.45 10.19
N TYR A 210 -17.45 18.31 10.53
CA TYR A 210 -17.61 19.70 11.08
C TYR A 210 -16.23 20.41 11.30
N THR A 211 -16.21 21.69 11.71
CA THR A 211 -15.09 22.69 11.63
C THR A 211 -14.46 23.05 13.01
N LEU A 212 -13.34 23.81 13.21
CA LEU A 212 -12.40 24.70 12.43
C LEU A 212 -10.95 24.52 13.07
N ALA A 213 -9.87 25.33 13.05
CA ALA A 213 -9.54 26.74 12.76
C ALA A 213 -8.02 26.95 12.38
N GLU A 214 -7.57 28.20 12.13
CA GLU A 214 -6.25 28.58 11.57
C GLU A 214 -5.18 29.12 12.56
N ARG A 215 -3.91 29.25 12.11
CA ARG A 215 -3.01 30.39 12.42
C ARG A 215 -1.81 30.52 11.46
N GLY A 216 -1.36 31.77 11.22
CA GLY A 216 -0.31 32.12 10.25
C GLY A 216 1.15 32.13 10.78
N GLY A 217 2.10 32.35 9.86
CA GLY A 217 3.54 32.11 10.07
C GLY A 217 4.42 33.32 10.41
N PHE A 218 5.74 33.06 10.43
CA PHE A 218 6.83 34.02 10.68
C PHE A 218 8.00 33.76 9.72
N PHE A 219 8.85 34.77 9.52
CA PHE A 219 10.04 34.73 8.67
C PHE A 219 11.05 33.68 9.18
N GLN A 220 11.46 32.76 8.30
CA GLN A 220 12.46 31.70 8.57
C GLN A 220 13.83 32.09 7.95
N PRO A 221 14.96 31.50 8.40
CA PRO A 221 16.16 31.44 7.57
C PRO A 221 15.88 30.64 6.29
N PRO A 222 16.65 30.85 5.19
CA PRO A 222 16.38 30.19 3.91
C PRO A 222 16.32 28.67 4.06
N VAL A 223 15.20 28.09 3.63
CA VAL A 223 14.90 26.67 3.81
C VAL A 223 15.74 25.84 2.85
N VAL A 224 16.86 25.33 3.36
CA VAL A 224 17.59 24.22 2.71
C VAL A 224 16.78 22.94 2.92
N GLY A 225 15.73 22.79 2.12
CA GLY A 225 14.95 21.56 2.05
C GLY A 225 15.59 20.53 1.12
N TYR A 226 14.80 19.53 0.74
CA TYR A 226 15.25 18.34 0.02
C TYR A 226 14.06 17.72 -0.73
N VAL A 227 14.23 17.34 -2.00
CA VAL A 227 13.21 16.60 -2.76
C VAL A 227 13.70 15.17 -2.96
N GLU A 228 13.10 14.26 -2.20
CA GLU A 228 13.42 12.84 -2.20
C GLU A 228 13.59 12.28 -3.64
N PRO A 229 14.82 11.92 -4.07
CA PRO A 229 15.20 12.04 -5.48
C PRO A 229 14.83 10.80 -6.32
N VAL A 230 13.61 10.29 -6.16
CA VAL A 230 13.11 9.12 -6.89
C VAL A 230 12.61 9.55 -8.28
N VAL A 231 13.55 9.94 -9.15
CA VAL A 231 13.33 10.44 -10.52
C VAL A 231 12.37 9.54 -11.32
N GLU A 232 12.45 8.21 -11.17
CA GLU A 232 11.52 7.31 -11.86
C GLU A 232 10.08 7.39 -11.32
N PHE A 233 9.88 7.56 -10.01
CA PHE A 233 8.55 7.67 -9.39
C PHE A 233 7.82 8.91 -9.90
N TYR A 234 8.43 10.10 -9.81
CA TYR A 234 7.80 11.34 -10.30
C TYR A 234 7.54 11.27 -11.80
N ASN A 235 8.46 10.71 -12.60
CA ASN A 235 8.24 10.53 -14.03
C ASN A 235 7.07 9.57 -14.32
N ARG A 236 6.93 8.44 -13.61
CA ARG A 236 5.77 7.54 -13.79
C ARG A 236 4.47 8.22 -13.36
N LEU A 237 4.46 8.93 -12.23
CA LEU A 237 3.28 9.62 -11.69
C LEU A 237 2.84 10.83 -12.55
N LEU A 238 3.79 11.56 -13.14
CA LEU A 238 3.55 12.60 -14.14
C LEU A 238 2.90 12.02 -15.41
N ASN A 239 3.42 10.90 -15.91
CA ASN A 239 2.83 10.22 -17.06
C ASN A 239 1.42 9.71 -16.75
N LEU A 240 1.18 9.13 -15.56
CA LEU A 240 -0.16 8.73 -15.10
C LEU A 240 -1.13 9.92 -15.02
N THR A 241 -0.69 11.05 -14.49
CA THR A 241 -1.48 12.30 -14.39
C THR A 241 -1.85 12.81 -15.79
N ASN A 242 -0.87 12.90 -16.69
CA ASN A 242 -1.09 13.34 -18.08
C ASN A 242 -1.98 12.37 -18.89
N MET A 243 -1.83 11.05 -18.69
CA MET A 243 -2.71 10.04 -19.28
C MET A 243 -4.14 10.15 -18.76
N THR A 244 -4.32 10.41 -17.46
CA THR A 244 -5.62 10.59 -16.81
C THR A 244 -6.33 11.83 -17.37
N LEU A 245 -5.62 12.96 -17.47
CA LEU A 245 -6.13 14.18 -18.09
C LEU A 245 -6.47 13.99 -19.58
N ALA A 246 -5.62 13.29 -20.34
CA ALA A 246 -5.87 12.95 -21.74
C ALA A 246 -7.02 11.94 -21.92
N GLY A 247 -7.34 11.14 -20.91
CA GLY A 247 -8.54 10.28 -20.86
C GLY A 247 -9.80 11.12 -20.62
N PHE A 248 -9.79 11.97 -19.59
CA PHE A 248 -10.90 12.87 -19.28
C PHE A 248 -11.25 13.80 -20.46
N ARG A 249 -10.25 14.42 -21.11
CA ARG A 249 -10.41 15.23 -22.34
C ARG A 249 -11.04 14.50 -23.54
N LYS A 250 -11.11 13.16 -23.53
CA LYS A 250 -11.76 12.34 -24.57
C LYS A 250 -13.16 11.83 -24.16
N LEU A 251 -13.44 11.78 -22.86
CA LEU A 251 -14.64 11.14 -22.30
C LEU A 251 -15.70 12.13 -21.82
N ILE A 252 -15.27 13.34 -21.43
CA ILE A 252 -16.11 14.36 -20.79
C ILE A 252 -16.09 15.66 -21.63
N PRO A 253 -17.25 16.35 -21.83
CA PRO A 253 -17.30 17.63 -22.53
C PRO A 253 -16.45 18.71 -21.82
N PRO A 254 -15.83 19.66 -22.57
CA PRO A 254 -15.01 20.71 -21.97
C PRO A 254 -15.69 21.53 -20.85
N GLN A 255 -17.01 21.78 -20.96
CA GLN A 255 -17.75 22.49 -19.91
C GLN A 255 -17.81 21.69 -18.59
N GLU A 256 -17.89 20.36 -18.65
CA GLU A 256 -17.88 19.51 -17.46
C GLU A 256 -16.48 19.38 -16.86
N LEU A 257 -15.42 19.33 -17.69
CA LEU A 257 -14.03 19.38 -17.22
C LEU A 257 -13.71 20.66 -16.44
N GLU A 258 -14.25 21.79 -16.88
CA GLU A 258 -14.15 23.09 -16.20
C GLU A 258 -15.02 23.13 -14.93
N ASN A 259 -16.29 22.74 -15.00
CA ASN A 259 -17.21 22.70 -13.85
C ASN A 259 -16.67 21.83 -12.70
N PHE A 260 -16.14 20.65 -13.01
CA PHE A 260 -15.54 19.73 -12.04
C PHE A 260 -14.06 20.04 -11.74
N ARG A 261 -13.47 21.08 -12.38
CA ARG A 261 -12.08 21.53 -12.19
C ARG A 261 -11.02 20.42 -12.42
N ILE A 262 -11.40 19.40 -13.19
CA ILE A 262 -10.56 18.23 -13.49
C ILE A 262 -9.33 18.67 -14.29
N GLU A 263 -9.53 19.56 -15.27
CA GLU A 263 -8.44 19.99 -16.13
C GLU A 263 -7.43 20.88 -15.38
N SER A 264 -7.90 21.83 -14.58
CA SER A 264 -7.02 22.70 -13.78
C SER A 264 -6.29 21.94 -12.67
N GLY A 265 -6.99 21.07 -11.94
CA GLY A 265 -6.39 20.24 -10.89
C GLY A 265 -5.31 19.28 -11.44
N LEU A 266 -5.61 18.53 -12.50
CA LEU A 266 -4.62 17.59 -13.07
C LEU A 266 -3.46 18.32 -13.76
N SER A 267 -3.68 19.49 -14.36
CA SER A 267 -2.60 20.27 -14.98
C SER A 267 -1.65 20.85 -13.92
N GLN A 268 -2.18 21.43 -12.84
CA GLN A 268 -1.36 21.92 -11.74
C GLN A 268 -0.63 20.78 -11.00
N PHE A 269 -1.25 19.60 -10.86
CA PHE A 269 -0.57 18.44 -10.31
C PHE A 269 0.58 17.97 -11.22
N ALA A 270 0.42 18.01 -12.55
CA ALA A 270 1.49 17.75 -13.49
C ALA A 270 2.64 18.77 -13.35
N GLU A 271 2.35 20.07 -13.26
CA GLU A 271 3.36 21.13 -13.03
C GLU A 271 4.16 20.91 -11.73
N ILE A 272 3.49 20.49 -10.65
CA ILE A 272 4.14 20.14 -9.37
C ILE A 272 5.07 18.93 -9.54
N LEU A 273 4.62 17.89 -10.25
CA LEU A 273 5.42 16.68 -10.51
C LEU A 273 6.60 16.96 -11.45
N GLU A 274 6.47 17.88 -12.40
CA GLU A 274 7.58 18.35 -13.25
C GLU A 274 8.66 19.08 -12.43
N ARG A 275 8.27 19.94 -11.48
CA ARG A 275 9.23 20.60 -10.57
C ARG A 275 9.92 19.61 -9.63
N LEU A 276 9.17 18.65 -9.06
CA LEU A 276 9.75 17.59 -8.23
C LEU A 276 10.73 16.72 -9.04
N LEU A 277 10.39 16.37 -10.28
CA LEU A 277 11.24 15.60 -11.19
C LEU A 277 12.53 16.32 -11.59
N ASP A 278 12.48 17.63 -11.83
CA ASP A 278 13.62 18.48 -12.15
C ASP A 278 14.59 18.59 -10.95
N ILE A 279 14.07 18.94 -9.77
CA ILE A 279 14.87 19.05 -8.54
C ILE A 279 15.51 17.69 -8.17
N SER A 280 14.76 16.59 -8.30
CA SER A 280 15.29 15.23 -8.06
C SER A 280 16.50 14.89 -8.92
N ARG A 281 16.56 15.36 -10.17
CA ARG A 281 17.71 15.12 -11.06
C ARG A 281 18.91 15.92 -10.61
N LYS A 282 18.73 17.23 -10.39
CA LYS A 282 19.76 18.13 -9.85
C LYS A 282 20.37 17.57 -8.57
N GLU A 283 19.57 17.04 -7.66
CA GLU A 283 20.05 16.44 -6.41
C GLU A 283 20.88 15.15 -6.61
N LEU A 284 20.51 14.24 -7.53
CA LEU A 284 21.35 13.08 -7.86
C LEU A 284 22.64 13.49 -8.61
N GLU A 285 22.53 14.43 -9.54
CA GLU A 285 23.63 14.94 -10.36
C GLU A 285 24.56 15.88 -9.55
N ASN A 286 24.21 16.15 -8.28
CA ASN A 286 24.89 17.05 -7.34
C ASN A 286 24.98 18.51 -7.84
N GLU A 287 24.05 18.92 -8.71
CA GLU A 287 23.93 20.30 -9.17
C GLU A 287 23.34 21.20 -8.07
N PRO A 288 23.84 22.44 -7.90
CA PRO A 288 23.25 23.40 -6.96
C PRO A 288 21.84 23.83 -7.41
N LEU A 289 20.85 23.64 -6.54
CA LEU A 289 19.50 24.18 -6.69
C LEU A 289 19.50 25.72 -6.75
N ASP A 290 18.57 26.30 -7.51
CA ASP A 290 18.43 27.75 -7.69
C ASP A 290 17.37 28.39 -6.76
N GLU A 291 17.21 29.71 -6.82
CA GLU A 291 16.24 30.45 -5.99
C GLU A 291 14.78 30.06 -6.25
N SER A 292 14.44 29.63 -7.48
CA SER A 292 13.12 29.11 -7.85
C SER A 292 12.88 27.71 -7.29
N ASP A 293 13.93 26.89 -7.22
CA ASP A 293 13.91 25.56 -6.58
C ASP A 293 13.69 25.70 -5.07
N TYR A 294 14.47 26.52 -4.37
CA TYR A 294 14.28 26.74 -2.92
C TYR A 294 12.91 27.39 -2.61
N ASN A 295 12.45 28.35 -3.40
CA ASN A 295 11.13 28.97 -3.24
C ASN A 295 9.99 27.95 -3.44
N PHE A 296 10.10 27.07 -4.44
CA PHE A 296 9.15 25.96 -4.63
C PHE A 296 9.13 25.00 -3.44
N ILE A 297 10.29 24.66 -2.89
CA ILE A 297 10.41 23.76 -1.72
C ILE A 297 9.83 24.43 -0.46
N GLU A 298 10.18 25.69 -0.19
CA GLU A 298 9.67 26.46 0.96
C GLU A 298 8.15 26.63 0.90
N ASN A 299 7.60 26.88 -0.29
CA ASN A 299 6.15 27.04 -0.49
C ASN A 299 5.42 25.74 -0.85
N PHE A 300 6.06 24.57 -0.81
CA PHE A 300 5.45 23.32 -1.27
C PHE A 300 4.11 23.03 -0.57
N GLY A 301 4.02 23.27 0.74
CA GLY A 301 2.77 23.14 1.50
C GLY A 301 1.65 24.09 1.04
N ASN A 302 1.99 25.33 0.70
CA ASN A 302 1.04 26.31 0.15
C ASN A 302 0.59 25.90 -1.27
N ILE A 303 1.53 25.42 -2.09
CA ILE A 303 1.28 24.94 -3.46
C ILE A 303 0.35 23.72 -3.44
N SER A 304 0.60 22.72 -2.58
CA SER A 304 -0.27 21.57 -2.38
C SER A 304 -1.64 21.96 -1.82
N GLY A 305 -1.70 22.90 -0.86
CA GLY A 305 -2.97 23.41 -0.32
C GLY A 305 -3.85 24.09 -1.37
N ASN A 306 -3.24 24.86 -2.28
CA ASN A 306 -3.93 25.49 -3.41
C ASN A 306 -4.48 24.45 -4.41
N LEU A 307 -3.70 23.41 -4.74
CA LEU A 307 -4.16 22.29 -5.58
C LEU A 307 -5.38 21.58 -4.95
N ILE A 308 -5.29 21.29 -3.65
CA ILE A 308 -6.35 20.66 -2.87
C ILE A 308 -7.64 21.51 -2.90
N GLY A 309 -7.53 22.82 -2.68
CA GLY A 309 -8.66 23.75 -2.80
C GLY A 309 -9.23 23.88 -4.21
N ILE A 310 -8.40 23.77 -5.25
CA ILE A 310 -8.84 23.74 -6.65
C ILE A 310 -9.64 22.46 -6.96
N ILE A 311 -9.19 21.29 -6.54
CA ILE A 311 -9.88 20.01 -6.77
C ILE A 311 -11.20 19.95 -5.99
N ALA A 312 -11.22 20.38 -4.73
CA ALA A 312 -12.45 20.46 -3.93
C ALA A 312 -13.40 21.58 -4.39
N GLY A 313 -12.89 22.58 -5.11
CA GLY A 313 -13.64 23.72 -5.61
C GLY A 313 -13.95 24.82 -4.60
N GLY A 314 -13.20 24.88 -3.51
CA GLY A 314 -13.40 25.78 -2.37
C GLY A 314 -12.67 25.27 -1.11
N ASP A 315 -13.15 25.67 0.07
CA ASP A 315 -12.61 25.21 1.34
C ASP A 315 -12.76 23.69 1.50
N VAL A 316 -11.67 23.02 1.90
CA VAL A 316 -11.62 21.56 2.01
C VAL A 316 -11.80 21.14 3.46
N ASN A 317 -12.64 20.14 3.69
CA ASN A 317 -12.79 19.54 5.02
C ASN A 317 -11.46 18.89 5.45
N PRO A 318 -10.84 19.27 6.59
CA PRO A 318 -9.64 18.63 7.09
C PRO A 318 -9.81 17.12 7.32
N ASP A 319 -11.03 16.65 7.58
CA ASP A 319 -11.35 15.22 7.71
C ASP A 319 -11.36 14.43 6.38
N SER A 320 -11.32 15.15 5.25
CA SER A 320 -11.03 14.61 3.91
C SER A 320 -9.52 14.65 3.58
N LEU A 321 -8.70 15.27 4.43
CA LEU A 321 -7.23 15.30 4.34
C LEU A 321 -6.56 14.46 5.45
N LYS A 322 -7.36 13.77 6.28
CA LYS A 322 -6.85 12.81 7.27
C LYS A 322 -6.21 11.63 6.56
N SER A 323 -4.91 11.44 6.78
CA SER A 323 -4.15 10.27 6.32
C SER A 323 -4.50 8.96 7.04
N VAL A 324 -5.49 8.96 7.94
CA VAL A 324 -5.86 7.82 8.80
C VAL A 324 -7.11 7.16 8.23
N MET A 325 -6.92 6.00 7.60
CA MET A 325 -7.91 5.33 6.74
C MET A 325 -7.81 3.81 6.95
N ILE A 326 -8.91 3.07 6.77
CA ILE A 326 -8.96 1.60 6.95
C ILE A 326 -9.74 0.91 5.82
N ALA A 327 -9.29 -0.26 5.35
CA ALA A 327 -9.96 -1.01 4.29
C ALA A 327 -9.96 -2.53 4.55
N ASP A 328 -11.10 -3.21 4.37
CA ASP A 328 -11.13 -4.68 4.36
C ASP A 328 -10.68 -5.21 2.99
N VAL A 329 -9.67 -6.10 2.99
CA VAL A 329 -9.07 -6.61 1.74
C VAL A 329 -9.23 -8.11 1.54
N HIS A 330 -9.54 -8.84 2.61
CA HIS A 330 -9.78 -10.28 2.59
C HIS A 330 -10.84 -10.67 3.64
N THR A 331 -11.58 -11.74 3.39
CA THR A 331 -12.50 -12.34 4.38
C THR A 331 -12.24 -13.84 4.45
N GLU A 332 -11.83 -14.34 5.62
CA GLU A 332 -11.58 -15.76 5.86
C GLU A 332 -12.78 -16.36 6.62
N GLY A 333 -13.51 -17.25 5.94
CA GLY A 333 -14.82 -17.72 6.40
C GLY A 333 -14.81 -18.75 7.53
N ASN A 334 -13.68 -19.44 7.79
CA ASN A 334 -13.59 -20.47 8.83
C ASN A 334 -13.41 -19.83 10.21
N SER A 335 -12.45 -18.91 10.34
CA SER A 335 -12.19 -18.10 11.53
C SER A 335 -13.18 -16.94 11.70
N LYS A 336 -13.96 -16.62 10.65
CA LYS A 336 -14.89 -15.47 10.59
C LYS A 336 -14.18 -14.14 10.89
N LYS A 337 -12.97 -13.97 10.35
CA LYS A 337 -12.18 -12.74 10.46
C LYS A 337 -11.88 -12.17 9.08
N VAL A 338 -11.72 -10.86 9.03
CA VAL A 338 -11.25 -10.11 7.85
C VAL A 338 -9.78 -9.73 8.01
N LEU A 339 -9.10 -9.49 6.90
CA LEU A 339 -7.84 -8.74 6.89
C LEU A 339 -8.20 -7.28 6.67
N GLU A 340 -7.81 -6.42 7.60
CA GLU A 340 -7.91 -4.97 7.46
C GLU A 340 -6.52 -4.37 7.29
N GLU A 341 -6.43 -3.45 6.33
CA GLU A 341 -5.22 -2.77 5.88
C GLU A 341 -5.43 -1.27 6.09
N GLY A 342 -4.57 -0.64 6.88
CA GLY A 342 -4.82 0.72 7.37
C GLY A 342 -3.61 1.62 7.37
N THR A 343 -3.85 2.92 7.15
CA THR A 343 -2.87 3.97 7.39
C THR A 343 -3.14 4.64 8.73
N GLY A 344 -2.08 4.94 9.49
CA GLY A 344 -2.17 5.63 10.78
C GLY A 344 -1.60 7.05 10.72
N PHE A 345 -1.47 7.67 11.91
CA PHE A 345 -0.91 9.01 12.03
C PHE A 345 0.46 9.12 11.37
N ILE A 346 0.66 10.18 10.57
CA ILE A 346 1.95 10.54 9.97
C ILE A 346 3.05 10.56 11.04
N LYS A 347 4.18 9.93 10.72
CA LYS A 347 5.39 9.93 11.53
C LYS A 347 6.40 10.91 10.95
N THR A 348 7.49 11.15 11.66
CA THR A 348 8.56 12.05 11.24
C THR A 348 9.82 11.25 10.97
N ALA A 349 10.36 11.34 9.75
CA ALA A 349 11.70 10.87 9.43
C ALA A 349 12.71 12.02 9.63
N LEU A 350 13.93 11.64 10.03
CA LEU A 350 15.10 12.52 10.07
C LEU A 350 16.19 11.90 9.19
N VAL A 351 16.65 12.62 8.18
CA VAL A 351 17.67 12.16 7.23
C VAL A 351 18.89 13.07 7.29
N ALA A 352 20.08 12.47 7.40
CA ALA A 352 21.34 13.19 7.24
C ALA A 352 21.77 13.13 5.77
N TYR A 353 21.85 14.29 5.12
CA TYR A 353 22.28 14.41 3.73
C TYR A 353 23.34 15.50 3.56
N LYS A 354 24.06 15.45 2.44
CA LYS A 354 25.21 16.31 2.16
C LYS A 354 24.88 17.23 0.98
N LEU A 355 25.11 18.52 1.15
CA LEU A 355 24.91 19.53 0.12
C LEU A 355 26.12 19.56 -0.85
N PRO A 356 25.96 20.06 -2.10
CA PRO A 356 27.06 20.21 -3.05
C PRO A 356 28.26 21.01 -2.51
N GLN A 357 28.02 21.96 -1.59
CA GLN A 357 29.06 22.77 -0.95
C GLN A 357 29.81 22.03 0.19
N GLY A 358 29.51 20.75 0.43
CA GLY A 358 30.23 19.88 1.35
C GLY A 358 29.63 19.72 2.75
N HIS A 359 28.72 20.62 3.16
CA HIS A 359 28.06 20.58 4.47
C HIS A 359 27.12 19.39 4.61
N ILE A 360 27.01 18.84 5.82
CA ILE A 360 25.98 17.86 6.20
C ILE A 360 24.87 18.61 6.92
N VAL A 361 23.62 18.34 6.56
CA VAL A 361 22.41 18.91 7.17
C VAL A 361 21.43 17.79 7.55
N LEU A 362 20.47 18.11 8.41
CA LEU A 362 19.38 17.21 8.80
C LEU A 362 18.09 17.66 8.14
N GLY A 363 17.57 16.86 7.21
CA GLY A 363 16.23 17.00 6.67
C GLY A 363 15.23 16.37 7.63
N MET A 364 14.07 17.00 7.79
CA MET A 364 12.94 16.47 8.57
C MET A 364 11.70 16.43 7.67
N GLY A 365 11.08 15.26 7.54
CA GLY A 365 9.96 15.05 6.62
C GLY A 365 8.85 14.17 7.20
N PRO A 366 7.60 14.34 6.73
CA PRO A 366 6.52 13.42 7.03
C PRO A 366 6.75 12.07 6.34
N VAL A 367 6.46 10.97 7.02
CA VAL A 367 6.34 9.64 6.41
C VAL A 367 5.05 8.97 6.89
N PHE A 368 4.50 8.08 6.07
CA PHE A 368 3.32 7.32 6.44
C PHE A 368 3.58 6.36 7.62
N SER A 369 2.50 5.84 8.20
CA SER A 369 2.55 4.57 8.93
C SER A 369 1.44 3.66 8.42
N TYR A 370 1.75 2.38 8.30
CA TYR A 370 0.87 1.33 7.77
C TYR A 370 0.76 0.16 8.74
N TYR A 371 -0.43 -0.45 8.79
CA TYR A 371 -0.84 -1.49 9.74
C TYR A 371 -1.64 -2.56 8.99
N GLU A 372 -1.37 -3.84 9.27
CA GLU A 372 -2.18 -4.97 8.79
C GLU A 372 -2.58 -5.85 9.99
N PHE A 373 -3.87 -6.17 10.13
CA PHE A 373 -4.36 -6.97 11.26
C PHE A 373 -5.65 -7.75 10.95
N LYS A 374 -5.97 -8.72 11.81
CA LYS A 374 -7.20 -9.53 11.71
C LYS A 374 -8.29 -8.94 12.59
N GLN A 375 -9.44 -8.58 12.01
CA GLN A 375 -10.61 -8.05 12.72
C GLN A 375 -11.81 -9.01 12.59
N PRO A 376 -12.75 -9.11 13.56
CA PRO A 376 -13.95 -9.95 13.40
C PRO A 376 -14.82 -9.52 12.21
N MET A 377 -15.35 -10.49 11.46
CA MET A 377 -16.15 -10.22 10.25
C MET A 377 -17.48 -9.47 10.54
N ASP A 378 -17.97 -9.59 11.77
CA ASP A 378 -19.15 -8.90 12.31
C ASP A 378 -18.84 -7.52 12.95
N ASP A 379 -17.56 -7.13 13.04
CA ASP A 379 -17.07 -5.88 13.65
C ASP A 379 -16.04 -5.17 12.75
N ARG A 380 -16.29 -5.09 11.44
CA ARG A 380 -15.45 -4.34 10.49
C ARG A 380 -15.31 -2.88 10.90
N LEU A 381 -14.09 -2.35 10.85
CA LEU A 381 -13.84 -0.97 11.27
C LEU A 381 -14.28 0.07 10.22
N THR A 382 -14.61 1.26 10.73
CA THR A 382 -14.68 2.51 9.96
C THR A 382 -13.43 3.35 10.24
N ASP A 383 -13.15 4.37 9.41
CA ASP A 383 -12.04 5.32 9.69
C ASP A 383 -12.16 5.96 11.09
N GLU A 384 -13.39 6.16 11.58
CA GLU A 384 -13.67 6.70 12.92
C GLU A 384 -13.25 5.72 14.01
N ALA A 385 -13.70 4.46 13.94
CA ALA A 385 -13.31 3.43 14.90
C ALA A 385 -11.80 3.16 14.87
N TRP A 386 -11.21 3.14 13.67
CA TRP A 386 -9.76 3.02 13.48
C TRP A 386 -8.98 4.18 14.12
N ARG A 387 -9.47 5.42 14.01
CA ARG A 387 -8.92 6.57 14.75
C ARG A 387 -9.02 6.40 16.26
N GLU A 388 -10.18 6.01 16.78
CA GLU A 388 -10.36 5.79 18.22
C GLU A 388 -9.43 4.70 18.77
N MET A 389 -9.17 3.63 17.99
CA MET A 389 -8.18 2.60 18.34
C MET A 389 -6.73 3.11 18.33
N LEU A 390 -6.37 4.00 17.40
CA LEU A 390 -5.05 4.63 17.39
C LEU A 390 -4.87 5.66 18.53
N GLU A 391 -5.90 6.44 18.84
CA GLU A 391 -5.89 7.48 19.89
C GLU A 391 -5.92 6.90 21.31
N SER A 392 -6.68 5.81 21.54
CA SER A 392 -6.70 5.09 22.82
C SER A 392 -5.44 4.27 23.10
N GLY A 393 -4.54 4.18 22.11
CA GLY A 393 -3.30 3.42 22.14
C GLY A 393 -3.51 1.98 21.70
N PHE A 394 -3.20 1.71 20.43
CA PHE A 394 -3.10 0.36 19.85
C PHE A 394 -2.10 -0.47 20.68
N LYS A 395 -2.56 -1.58 21.27
CA LYS A 395 -1.94 -2.26 22.43
C LYS A 395 -1.28 -3.59 22.11
#